data_AF-A0A2J8U6Q8-F1
#
_entry.id   AF-A0A2J8U6Q8-F1
#
_cell.length_a   1.000
_cell.length_b   1.000
_cell.length_c   1.000
_cell.angle_alpha   90.00
_cell.angle_beta   90.00
_cell.angle_gamma   90.00
#
_symmetry.space_group_name_H-M   'P 1'
#
loop_
_entity.id
_entity.type
_entity.pdbx_description
1 polymer ?
#
loop_
_entity_poly.entity_id
_entity_poly.type
_entity_poly.pdbx_seq_one_letter_code
_entity_poly.pdbx_strand_id
1 'polypeptide(L)'
;PRLGGFVMNILSRLIMKQVWKYPKVWEGFIKCCQRTKPQSFQVILQLPPQQLGAVFDKCPELREPLLAHVRSFTPHQSCPQRPLPALHPASSHP
;
A
#
# COMPACT_ATOMS: atom_id res chain seq x y z
N PRO A 1 24.47 -1.92 6.10
CA PRO A 1 23.41 -0.89 6.06
C PRO A 1 23.36 -0.13 4.71
N ARG A 2 22.15 0.26 4.27
CA ARG A 2 21.79 1.11 3.08
C ARG A 2 21.57 0.48 1.69
N LEU A 3 21.39 -0.84 1.56
CA LEU A 3 20.93 -1.39 0.26
C LEU A 3 19.49 -0.96 -0.05
N GLY A 4 18.62 -0.91 0.97
CA GLY A 4 17.20 -0.57 0.82
C GLY A 4 16.96 0.83 0.25
N GLY A 5 17.77 1.83 0.64
CA GLY A 5 17.64 3.19 0.11
C GLY A 5 18.04 3.30 -1.36
N PHE A 6 19.06 2.56 -1.78
CA PHE A 6 19.50 2.50 -3.18
C PHE A 6 18.43 1.88 -4.08
N VAL A 7 17.84 0.76 -3.67
CA VAL A 7 16.77 0.09 -4.43
C VAL A 7 15.57 1.02 -4.61
N MET A 8 15.12 1.72 -3.56
CA MET A 8 14.00 2.67 -3.70
C MET A 8 14.33 3.84 -4.62
N ASN A 9 15.57 4.31 -4.60
CA ASN A 9 16.01 5.37 -5.49
C ASN A 9 15.99 4.90 -6.97
N ILE A 10 16.42 3.66 -7.24
CA ILE A 10 16.32 3.06 -8.59
C ILE A 10 14.86 2.92 -9.00
N LEU A 11 14.02 2.32 -8.16
CA LEU A 11 12.61 2.10 -8.49
C LEU A 11 11.90 3.44 -8.79
N SER A 12 12.17 4.48 -8.00
CA SER A 12 11.63 5.82 -8.24
C SER A 12 12.08 6.40 -9.60
N ARG A 13 13.36 6.23 -9.97
CA ARG A 13 13.87 6.66 -11.30
C ARG A 13 13.25 5.87 -12.44
N LEU A 14 12.97 4.58 -12.24
CA LEU A 14 12.29 3.74 -13.23
C LEU A 14 10.88 4.26 -13.55
N ILE A 15 10.15 4.78 -12.55
CA ILE A 15 8.86 5.44 -12.76
C ILE A 15 9.02 6.67 -13.66
N MET A 16 9.99 7.55 -13.37
CA MET A 16 10.24 8.74 -14.19
C MET A 16 10.60 8.38 -15.64
N LYS A 17 11.29 7.24 -15.83
CA LYS A 17 11.63 6.69 -17.15
C LYS A 17 10.48 5.94 -17.83
N GLN A 18 9.28 5.94 -17.25
CA GLN A 18 8.11 5.24 -17.76
C GLN A 18 8.36 3.74 -17.96
N VAL A 19 8.84 3.05 -16.92
CA VAL A 19 9.17 1.62 -16.95
C VAL A 19 8.08 0.73 -17.53
N TRP A 20 6.80 1.13 -17.41
CA TRP A 20 5.65 0.45 -18.01
C TRP A 20 5.66 0.39 -19.55
N LYS A 21 6.44 1.24 -20.24
CA LYS A 21 6.64 1.13 -21.70
C LYS A 21 7.44 -0.10 -22.10
N TYR A 22 8.20 -0.70 -21.18
CA TYR A 22 9.07 -1.82 -21.45
C TYR A 22 8.58 -3.05 -20.66
N PRO A 23 7.81 -3.98 -21.26
CA PRO A 23 7.12 -5.04 -20.53
C PRO A 23 8.07 -5.93 -19.72
N LYS A 24 9.26 -6.24 -20.25
CA LYS A 24 10.30 -7.02 -19.55
C LYS A 24 10.76 -6.35 -18.25
N VAL A 25 10.98 -5.03 -18.29
CA VAL A 25 11.43 -4.27 -17.11
C VAL A 25 10.27 -4.04 -16.16
N TRP A 26 9.07 -3.81 -16.69
CA TRP A 26 7.83 -3.65 -15.92
C TRP A 26 7.52 -4.87 -15.06
N GLU A 27 7.62 -6.08 -15.62
CA GLU A 27 7.44 -7.30 -14.84
C GLU A 27 8.46 -7.42 -13.69
N GLY A 28 9.72 -7.09 -13.95
CA GLY A 28 10.76 -7.05 -12.91
C GLY A 28 10.47 -5.99 -11.84
N PHE A 29 9.99 -4.81 -12.25
CA PHE A 29 9.60 -3.73 -11.37
C PHE A 29 8.46 -4.15 -10.42
N ILE A 30 7.40 -4.77 -10.94
CA ILE A 30 6.28 -5.28 -10.11
C ILE A 30 6.76 -6.32 -9.12
N LYS A 31 7.53 -7.32 -9.57
CA LYS A 31 8.08 -8.38 -8.70
C LYS A 31 8.98 -7.79 -7.61
N CYS A 32 9.81 -6.81 -7.95
CA CYS A 32 10.66 -6.13 -6.98
C CYS A 32 9.83 -5.36 -5.94
N CYS A 33 8.81 -4.63 -6.39
CA CYS A 33 7.88 -3.92 -5.51
C CYS A 33 7.19 -4.89 -4.53
N GLN A 34 6.76 -6.06 -4.99
CA GLN A 34 6.18 -7.07 -4.13
C GLN A 34 7.18 -7.62 -3.10
N ARG A 35 8.43 -7.85 -3.47
CA ARG A 35 9.47 -8.39 -2.58
C ARG A 35 9.98 -7.38 -1.55
N THR A 36 9.92 -6.09 -1.89
CA THR A 36 10.42 -4.99 -1.03
C THR A 36 9.30 -4.26 -0.29
N LYS A 37 8.15 -4.91 -0.10
CA LYS A 37 7.12 -4.48 0.85
C LYS A 37 7.67 -4.40 2.28
N PRO A 38 7.19 -3.45 3.12
CA PRO A 38 6.25 -2.36 2.81
C PRO A 38 6.94 -1.14 2.17
N GLN A 39 8.26 -1.19 2.03
CA GLN A 39 9.10 -0.03 1.71
C GLN A 39 8.86 0.47 0.27
N SER A 40 8.44 -0.41 -0.65
CA SER A 40 8.08 -0.07 -2.03
C SER A 40 6.76 0.67 -2.20
N PHE A 41 5.90 0.72 -1.17
CA PHE A 41 4.56 1.32 -1.27
C PHE A 41 4.62 2.79 -1.67
N GLN A 42 5.56 3.56 -1.12
CA GLN A 42 5.80 4.96 -1.50
C GLN A 42 6.20 5.11 -2.98
N VAL A 43 6.85 4.11 -3.56
CA VAL A 43 7.22 4.12 -4.98
C VAL A 43 6.01 3.75 -5.84
N ILE A 44 5.27 2.71 -5.47
CA ILE A 44 4.05 2.31 -6.16
C ILE A 44 3.03 3.47 -6.19
N LEU A 45 2.90 4.24 -5.11
CA LEU A 45 2.01 5.41 -5.02
C LEU A 45 2.41 6.57 -5.97
N GLN A 46 3.65 6.62 -6.45
CA GLN A 46 4.07 7.61 -7.46
C GLN A 46 3.67 7.22 -8.89
N LEU A 47 3.19 6.00 -9.11
CA LEU A 47 2.71 5.59 -10.42
C LEU A 47 1.40 6.31 -10.80
N PRO A 48 1.17 6.56 -12.09
CA PRO A 48 -0.12 7.07 -12.53
C PRO A 48 -1.25 6.03 -12.28
N PRO A 49 -2.53 6.47 -12.20
CA PRO A 49 -3.65 5.62 -11.82
C PRO A 49 -3.82 4.38 -12.70
N GLN A 50 -3.57 4.52 -14.01
CA GLN A 50 -3.66 3.41 -14.97
C GLN A 50 -2.64 2.31 -14.66
N GLN A 51 -1.40 2.69 -14.33
CA GLN A 51 -0.32 1.76 -14.04
C GLN A 51 -0.47 1.17 -12.64
N LEU A 52 -0.94 1.95 -11.68
CA LEU A 52 -1.30 1.46 -10.34
C LEU A 52 -2.34 0.33 -10.44
N GLY A 53 -3.38 0.50 -11.27
CA GLY A 53 -4.36 -0.55 -11.56
C GLY A 53 -3.70 -1.82 -12.12
N ALA A 54 -2.77 -1.68 -13.06
CA ALA A 54 -2.03 -2.82 -13.61
C ALA A 54 -1.16 -3.55 -12.57
N VAL A 55 -0.60 -2.83 -11.59
CA VAL A 55 0.11 -3.46 -10.46
C VAL A 55 -0.86 -4.30 -9.62
N PHE A 56 -2.05 -3.78 -9.32
CA PHE A 56 -3.05 -4.53 -8.55
C PHE A 56 -3.66 -5.70 -9.31
N ASP A 57 -3.78 -5.61 -10.64
CA ASP A 57 -4.21 -6.72 -11.48
C ASP A 57 -3.22 -7.89 -11.41
N LYS A 58 -1.92 -7.59 -11.44
CA LYS A 58 -0.85 -8.60 -11.30
C LYS A 58 -0.66 -9.09 -9.87
N CYS A 59 -0.85 -8.21 -8.89
CA CYS A 59 -0.60 -8.50 -7.48
C CYS A 59 -1.73 -7.92 -6.61
N PRO A 60 -2.90 -8.56 -6.58
CA PRO A 60 -4.05 -8.07 -5.83
C PRO A 60 -3.81 -8.03 -4.31
N GLU A 61 -2.92 -8.91 -3.83
CA GLU A 61 -2.43 -8.94 -2.44
C GLU A 61 -1.73 -7.64 -2.00
N LEU A 62 -1.33 -6.76 -2.92
CA LEU A 62 -0.70 -5.47 -2.58
C LEU A 62 -1.73 -4.41 -2.21
N ARG A 63 -2.98 -4.56 -2.64
CA ARG A 63 -4.02 -3.53 -2.50
C ARG A 63 -4.34 -3.23 -1.05
N GLU A 64 -4.62 -4.27 -0.28
CA GLU A 64 -4.98 -4.18 1.13
C GLU A 64 -3.87 -3.60 2.02
N PRO A 65 -2.61 -4.08 1.96
CA PRO A 65 -1.53 -3.53 2.77
C PRO A 65 -1.12 -2.12 2.31
N LEU A 66 -1.24 -1.79 1.03
CA LEU A 66 -0.96 -0.44 0.53
C LEU A 66 -2.02 0.55 1.04
N LEU A 67 -3.30 0.16 1.05
CA LEU A 67 -4.38 0.96 1.64
C LEU A 67 -4.17 1.17 3.14
N ALA A 68 -3.83 0.11 3.87
CA ALA A 68 -3.50 0.20 5.29
C ALA A 68 -2.29 1.15 5.53
N HIS A 69 -1.27 1.08 4.67
CA HIS A 69 -0.10 1.96 4.76
C HIS A 69 -0.47 3.44 4.55
N VAL A 70 -1.30 3.77 3.55
CA VAL A 70 -1.78 5.15 3.32
C VAL A 70 -2.60 5.66 4.51
N ARG A 71 -3.46 4.79 5.07
CA ARG A 71 -4.24 5.11 6.27
C ARG A 71 -3.35 5.37 7.48
N SER A 72 -2.33 4.55 7.71
CA SER A 72 -1.35 4.77 8.79
C SER A 72 -0.52 6.05 8.60
N PHE A 73 -0.26 6.47 7.36
CA PHE A 73 0.45 7.72 7.05
C PHE A 73 -0.41 8.97 7.21
N THR A 74 -1.73 8.83 7.28
CA THR A 74 -2.66 9.95 7.52
C THR A 74 -3.08 9.92 8.99
N PRO A 75 -2.36 10.58 9.92
CA PRO A 75 -2.73 10.64 11.34
C PRO A 75 -3.94 11.57 11.59
N HIS A 76 -4.87 11.68 10.64
CA HIS A 76 -6.08 12.48 10.78
C HIS A 76 -7.29 11.54 10.75
N GLN A 77 -7.83 11.27 11.94
CA GLN A 77 -9.22 10.88 12.16
C GLN A 77 -9.62 9.43 11.78
N SER A 78 -9.00 8.43 12.40
CA SER A 78 -9.74 7.19 12.66
C SER A 78 -9.59 6.80 14.12
N CYS A 79 -10.48 7.39 14.93
CA CYS A 79 -10.91 6.85 16.21
C CYS A 79 -11.06 5.33 16.05
N PRO A 80 -10.28 4.50 16.76
CA PRO A 80 -10.54 3.07 16.77
C PRO A 80 -11.96 2.90 17.29
N GLN A 81 -12.79 2.26 16.47
CA GLN A 81 -14.15 1.84 16.75
C GLN A 81 -14.30 1.55 18.24
N ARG A 82 -14.91 2.51 18.97
CA ARG A 82 -15.44 2.29 20.31
C ARG A 82 -16.41 1.12 20.16
N PRO A 83 -16.17 -0.05 20.78
CA PRO A 83 -17.23 -1.04 20.88
C PRO A 83 -18.38 -0.30 21.57
N LEU A 84 -19.51 -0.20 20.88
CA LEU A 84 -20.76 0.29 21.47
C LEU A 84 -20.91 -0.43 22.82
N PRO A 85 -21.03 0.27 23.96
CA PRO A 85 -21.48 -0.41 25.16
C PRO A 85 -22.85 -0.96 24.79
N ALA A 86 -22.96 -2.29 24.76
CA ALA A 86 -24.22 -2.97 24.54
C ALA A 86 -25.19 -2.45 25.62
N LEU A 87 -26.04 -1.51 25.24
CA LEU A 87 -27.29 -1.27 25.92
C LEU A 87 -28.02 -2.60 25.88
N HIS A 88 -28.28 -3.21 27.04
CA HIS A 88 -29.47 -4.01 27.38
C HIS A 88 -29.32 -4.53 28.82
N PRO A 89 -30.43 -4.86 29.52
CA PRO A 89 -31.42 -3.91 30.01
C PRO A 89 -31.54 -4.02 31.55
N ALA A 90 -32.26 -3.09 32.16
CA ALA A 90 -32.62 -3.13 33.57
C ALA A 90 -33.24 -4.50 33.94
N SER A 91 -32.54 -5.27 34.78
CA SER A 91 -33.11 -6.45 35.43
C SER A 91 -33.97 -5.98 36.59
N SER A 92 -35.27 -6.20 36.40
CA SER A 92 -36.35 -6.10 37.37
C SER A 92 -36.04 -6.92 38.64
N HIS A 93 -36.25 -6.29 39.81
CA HIS A 93 -36.88 -6.77 41.05
C HIS A 93 -36.58 -8.19 41.59
N PRO A 94 -36.61 -8.40 42.92
CA PRO A 94 -37.85 -8.35 43.71
C PRO A 94 -37.95 -7.23 44.76
#